data_AF-A0A6C1PH32-F1
#
_entry.id   AF-A0A6C1PH32-F1
#
_cell.length_a   1.000
_cell.length_b   1.000
_cell.length_c   1.000
_cell.angle_alpha   90.00
_cell.angle_beta   90.00
_cell.angle_gamma   90.00
#
_symmetry.space_group_name_H-M   'P 1'
#
loop_
_entity.id
_entity.type
_entity.pdbx_description
1 polymer ?
#
loop_
_entity_poly.entity_id
_entity_poly.type
_entity_poly.pdbx_seq_one_letter_code
_entity_poly.pdbx_strand_id
1 'polypeptide(L)' 'MARNVYRGDKRRRELAKKKKREEKLARKQDKPPGEGEEETQDLSYLEYLHPGGVPEELLPDQEDDEDEDDEEDDD' A
#
# COMPACT_ATOMS: atom_id res chain seq x y z
N MET A 1 8.28 -23.20 44.63
CA MET A 1 8.74 -23.25 43.21
C MET A 1 8.17 -22.05 42.47
N ALA A 2 8.99 -21.07 42.12
CA ALA A 2 8.56 -19.91 41.33
C ALA A 2 8.24 -20.38 39.90
N ARG A 3 6.95 -20.38 39.52
CA ARG A 3 6.51 -20.75 38.18
C ARG A 3 7.11 -19.74 37.19
N ASN A 4 7.60 -20.24 36.05
CA ASN A 4 8.33 -19.52 35.00
C ASN A 4 7.49 -18.42 34.29
N VAL A 5 6.98 -17.45 35.04
CA VAL A 5 6.10 -16.37 34.57
C VAL A 5 6.76 -15.49 33.50
N TYR A 6 8.09 -15.30 33.59
CA TYR A 6 8.85 -14.48 32.65
C TYR A 6 8.90 -15.04 31.22
N ARG A 7 8.99 -16.37 31.07
CA ARG A 7 9.00 -17.01 29.74
C ARG A 7 7.62 -16.97 29.06
N GLY A 8 6.55 -17.05 29.85
CA GLY A 8 5.18 -16.89 29.37
C GLY A 8 4.90 -15.49 28.81
N ASP A 9 5.38 -14.45 29.51
CA ASP A 9 5.21 -13.07 29.06
C ASP A 9 6.00 -12.76 27.78
N LYS A 10 7.24 -13.26 27.66
CA LYS A 10 8.04 -13.10 26.45
C LYS A 10 7.36 -13.75 25.23
N ARG A 11 6.91 -14.99 25.36
CA ARG A 11 6.20 -15.71 24.28
C ARG A 11 4.91 -15.01 23.88
N ARG A 12 4.13 -14.53 24.85
CA ARG A 12 2.90 -13.77 24.60
C ARG A 12 3.18 -12.47 23.83
N ARG A 13 4.25 -11.75 24.20
CA ARG A 13 4.66 -10.51 23.53
C ARG A 13 5.13 -10.74 22.09
N GLU A 14 5.88 -11.81 21.85
CA GLU A 14 6.32 -12.21 20.51
C GLU A 14 5.13 -12.58 19.60
N LEU A 15 4.18 -13.35 20.12
CA LEU A 15 2.95 -13.70 19.39
C LEU A 15 2.10 -12.46 19.07
N ALA A 16 1.96 -11.53 20.00
CA ALA A 16 1.22 -10.28 19.76
C ALA A 16 1.88 -9.42 18.67
N LYS A 17 3.22 -9.33 18.66
CA LYS A 17 3.96 -8.63 17.59
C LYS A 17 3.78 -9.31 16.24
N LYS A 18 3.84 -10.64 16.20
CA LYS A 18 3.63 -11.42 14.98
C LYS A 18 2.22 -11.19 14.41
N LYS A 19 1.19 -11.32 15.25
CA LYS A 19 -0.21 -11.08 14.86
C LYS A 19 -0.42 -9.67 14.30
N LYS A 20 0.14 -8.64 14.96
CA LYS A 20 0.06 -7.24 14.48
C LYS A 20 0.75 -7.04 13.13
N ARG A 21 1.84 -7.75 12.86
CA ARG A 21 2.54 -7.68 11.57
C ARG A 21 1.73 -8.37 10.48
N GLU A 22 1.17 -9.54 10.76
CA GLU A 22 0.30 -10.28 9.85
C GLU A 22 -0.97 -9.49 9.51
N GLU A 23 -1.63 -8.88 10.50
CA GLU A 23 -2.78 -8.00 10.29
C GLU A 23 -2.46 -6.78 9.41
N LYS A 24 -1.29 -6.16 9.61
CA LYS A 24 -0.81 -5.07 8.75
C LYS A 24 -0.54 -5.52 7.31
N LEU A 25 -0.03 -6.73 7.11
CA LEU A 25 0.22 -7.29 5.79
C LEU A 25 -1.08 -7.67 5.09
N ALA A 26 -2.02 -8.29 5.81
CA ALA A 26 -3.36 -8.60 5.30
C ALA A 26 -4.09 -7.34 4.86
N ARG A 27 -4.10 -6.28 5.68
CA ARG A 27 -4.69 -4.98 5.31
C ARG A 27 -4.07 -4.35 4.06
N LYS A 28 -2.81 -4.66 3.75
CA LYS A 28 -2.13 -4.22 2.53
C LYS A 28 -2.46 -5.09 1.31
N GLN A 29 -2.76 -6.38 1.53
CA GLN A 29 -3.19 -7.30 0.47
C GLN A 29 -4.66 -7.12 0.11
N ASP A 30 -5.51 -6.82 1.09
CA ASP A 30 -6.94 -6.55 0.88
C ASP A 30 -7.20 -5.13 0.34
N LYS A 31 -6.16 -4.29 0.27
CA LYS A 31 -6.24 -3.02 -0.43
C LYS A 31 -6.04 -3.31 -1.92
N PRO A 32 -6.97 -2.93 -2.81
CA PRO A 32 -6.79 -3.13 -4.23
C PRO A 32 -5.46 -2.49 -4.68
N PRO A 33 -4.67 -3.17 -5.55
CA PRO A 33 -3.54 -2.52 -6.18
C PRO A 33 -4.10 -1.31 -6.96
N GLY A 34 -3.74 -0.10 -6.53
CA GLY A 34 -4.18 1.15 -7.15
C GLY A 34 -4.50 2.27 -6.15
N GLU A 35 -5.03 1.97 -4.98
CA GLU A 35 -5.74 3.01 -4.21
C GLU A 35 -4.88 3.74 -3.16
N GLY A 36 -3.55 3.88 -3.35
CA GLY A 36 -2.75 4.52 -2.29
C GLY A 36 -1.39 5.10 -2.61
N GLU A 37 -0.78 4.84 -3.76
CA GLU A 37 0.55 5.40 -4.10
C GLU A 37 0.71 5.68 -5.61
N GLU A 38 -0.35 5.68 -6.42
CA GLU A 38 -0.23 5.70 -7.90
C GLU A 38 -0.73 6.96 -8.62
N GLU A 39 -1.48 7.87 -7.98
CA GLU A 39 -2.02 9.05 -8.71
C GLU A 39 -1.04 10.20 -8.93
N THR A 40 0.16 10.16 -8.34
CA THR A 40 1.24 11.05 -8.74
C THR A 40 2.53 10.25 -8.76
N GLN A 41 2.77 9.52 -9.83
CA GLN A 41 4.08 8.96 -10.11
C GLN A 41 5.10 10.11 -9.98
N ASP A 42 5.99 10.02 -9.00
CA ASP A 42 7.03 11.03 -8.78
C ASP A 42 8.03 10.97 -9.94
N LEU A 43 7.73 11.72 -11.02
CA LEU A 43 8.56 11.80 -12.23
C LEU A 43 9.87 12.57 -11.98
N SER A 44 10.14 13.04 -10.76
CA SER A 44 11.37 13.77 -10.42
C SER A 44 12.64 12.96 -10.72
N TYR A 45 12.57 11.64 -10.57
CA TYR A 45 13.69 10.76 -10.93
C TYR A 45 13.94 10.72 -12.44
N LEU A 46 12.87 10.73 -13.25
CA LEU A 46 12.97 10.75 -14.70
C LEU A 46 13.49 12.11 -15.18
N GLU A 47 13.04 13.23 -14.58
CA GLU A 47 13.54 14.57 -14.91
C GLU A 47 15.04 14.73 -14.60
N TYR A 48 15.52 14.14 -13.49
CA TYR A 48 16.95 14.15 -13.17
C TYR A 48 17.80 13.39 -14.20
N LEU A 49 17.29 12.27 -14.72
CA LEU A 49 17.99 11.47 -15.73
C LEU A 49 17.99 12.15 -17.10
N HIS A 50 16.96 12.96 -17.39
CA HIS A 50 16.73 13.62 -18.68
C HIS A 50 16.78 15.16 -18.56
N PRO A 51 17.98 15.77 -18.43
CA PRO A 51 18.12 17.22 -18.45
C PRO A 51 17.70 17.77 -19.83
N GLY A 52 16.48 18.30 -19.90
CA GLY A 52 15.82 18.68 -21.16
C GLY A 52 14.36 18.23 -21.27
N GLY A 53 13.87 17.45 -20.31
CA GLY A 53 12.49 16.96 -20.25
C GLY A 53 12.42 15.44 -20.41
N VAL A 54 11.42 14.84 -19.78
CA VAL A 54 11.15 13.40 -19.89
C VAL A 54 10.59 13.10 -21.29
N PRO A 55 11.14 12.12 -22.04
CA PRO A 55 10.58 11.68 -23.31
C PRO A 55 9.10 11.30 -23.21
N GLU A 56 8.30 11.64 -24.23
CA GLU A 56 6.85 11.39 -24.29
C GLU A 56 6.50 9.90 -24.13
N GLU A 57 7.35 8.99 -24.64
CA GLU A 57 7.21 7.53 -24.50
C GLU A 57 7.30 7.01 -23.06
N LEU A 58 7.82 7.83 -22.12
CA LEU A 58 7.98 7.48 -20.71
C LEU A 58 6.92 8.13 -19.81
N LEU A 59 6.06 8.99 -20.38
CA LEU A 59 4.90 9.49 -19.67
C LEU A 59 3.86 8.36 -19.59
N PRO A 60 3.18 8.19 -18.45
CA PRO A 60 2.06 7.26 -18.38
C PRO A 60 0.98 7.70 -19.38
N ASP A 61 0.44 6.74 -20.13
CA ASP A 61 -0.72 6.96 -21.00
C ASP A 61 -1.86 7.53 -20.14
N GLN A 62 -2.21 8.80 -20.37
CA GLN A 62 -3.40 9.43 -19.78
C GLN A 62 -4.66 8.97 -20.53
N GLU A 63 -4.84 7.66 -20.68
CA GLU A 63 -6.05 7.06 -21.23
C GLU A 63 -6.98 6.64 -20.09
N ASP A 64 -8.17 7.25 -20.06
CA ASP A 64 -9.42 6.82 -19.41
C ASP A 64 -9.60 7.04 -17.88
N ASP A 65 -9.76 8.30 -17.47
CA ASP A 65 -10.68 8.66 -16.37
C ASP A 65 -12.04 9.07 -16.97
N GLU A 66 -12.75 8.12 -17.60
CA GLU A 66 -14.20 8.19 -17.75
C GLU A 66 -14.82 7.46 -16.56
N ASP A 67 -14.95 8.19 -15.44
CA ASP A 67 -15.79 7.79 -14.31
C ASP A 67 -17.26 7.67 -14.78
N GLU A 68 -17.68 6.47 -15.19
CA GLU A 68 -19.10 6.10 -15.28
C GLU A 68 -19.66 6.03 -13.85
N ASP A 69 -20.23 7.16 -13.44
CA ASP A 69 -21.14 7.36 -12.31
C ASP A 69 -22.38 6.48 -12.48
N ASP A 70 -22.39 5.29 -11.87
CA ASP A 70 -23.57 4.42 -11.75
C ASP A 70 -24.03 4.34 -10.28
N GLU A 71 -24.62 5.44 -9.79
CA GLU A 71 -25.51 5.39 -8.63
C GLU A 71 -26.85 4.73 -9.03
N GLU A 72 -26.94 3.40 -8.94
CA GLU A 72 -28.24 2.71 -8.83
C GLU A 72 -28.61 2.53 -7.34
N ASP A 73 -29.42 3.49 -6.88
CA ASP A 73 -30.17 3.52 -5.62
C ASP A 73 -31.20 2.35 -5.59
N ASP A 74 -31.14 1.51 -4.56
CA ASP A 74 -32.00 0.34 -4.32
C ASP A 74 -33.24 0.79 -3.52
N ASP A 75 -34.43 0.81 -4.16
CA ASP A 75 -35.76 0.88 -3.49
C ASP A 75 -36.75 -0.14 -4.09
#